data_AF-A0A2V3W319-F1
#
_entry.id   AF-A0A2V3W319-F1
#
_cell.length_a   1.000
_cell.length_b   1.000
_cell.length_c   1.000
_cell.angle_alpha   90.00
_cell.angle_beta   90.00
_cell.angle_gamma   90.00
#
_symmetry.space_group_name_H-M   'P 1'
#
loop_
_entity.id
_entity.type
_entity.pdbx_description
1 polymer ?
#
loop_
_entity_poly.entity_id
_entity_poly.type
_entity_poly.pdbx_seq_one_letter_code
_entity_poly.pdbx_strand_id
1 'polypeptide(L)' 'MQQHTRIVNCPQCGKKVVWESDNRFRPFCSERCKINDLSQWAQESYRIPESTEPEKKWEEKD' A
#
# COMPACT_ATOMS: atom_id res chain seq x y z
N MET A 1 1.26 10.83 28.82
CA MET A 1 1.22 9.83 27.73
C MET A 1 1.93 10.46 26.53
N GLN A 2 3.09 9.94 26.13
CA GLN A 2 3.76 10.46 24.92
C GLN A 2 3.01 9.90 23.70
N GLN A 3 2.31 10.76 22.97
CA GLN A 3 1.68 10.38 21.71
C GLN A 3 2.76 10.34 20.63
N HIS A 4 3.14 9.15 20.17
CA HIS A 4 4.00 9.02 18.99
C HIS A 4 3.16 9.26 17.74
N THR A 5 3.44 10.37 17.05
CA THR A 5 2.85 10.67 15.74
C THR A 5 3.34 9.64 14.72
N ARG A 6 2.44 8.77 14.27
CA ARG A 6 2.74 7.81 13.20
C ARG A 6 2.77 8.54 11.86
N ILE A 7 3.84 8.39 11.10
CA ILE A 7 3.99 8.92 9.74
C ILE A 7 4.07 7.74 8.78
N VAL A 8 3.33 7.80 7.69
CA VAL A 8 3.33 6.78 6.62
C VAL A 8 3.62 7.43 5.27
N ASN A 9 4.07 6.65 4.29
CA ASN A 9 4.19 7.12 2.92
C ASN A 9 2.87 6.90 2.18
N CYS A 10 2.46 7.90 1.40
CA CYS A 10 1.34 7.76 0.48
C CYS A 10 1.67 6.67 -0.56
N PRO A 11 0.87 5.60 -0.71
CA PRO A 11 1.19 4.51 -1.63
C PRO A 11 1.28 4.96 -3.10
N GLN A 12 0.52 5.99 -3.47
CA GLN A 12 0.43 6.45 -4.85
C GLN A 12 1.60 7.35 -5.30
N CYS A 13 2.16 8.15 -4.39
CA CYS A 13 3.13 9.19 -4.76
C CYS A 13 4.35 9.29 -3.82
N GLY A 14 4.40 8.48 -2.76
CA GLY A 14 5.49 8.44 -1.80
C GLY A 14 5.55 9.58 -0.78
N LYS A 15 4.67 10.59 -0.88
CA LYS A 15 4.65 11.72 0.07
C LYS A 15 4.40 11.23 1.50
N LYS A 16 5.17 11.74 2.48
CA LYS A 16 4.95 11.47 3.91
C LYS A 16 3.64 12.10 4.39
N VAL A 17 2.86 11.33 5.14
CA VAL A 17 1.53 11.70 5.65
C VAL A 17 1.46 11.35 7.13
N VAL A 18 0.97 12.30 7.95
CA VAL A 18 0.68 12.07 9.36
C VAL A 18 -0.60 11.22 9.49
N TRP A 19 -0.53 10.17 10.30
CA TRP A 19 -1.65 9.30 10.62
C TRP A 19 -2.52 9.92 11.74
N GLU A 20 -3.29 10.94 11.41
CA GLU A 20 -4.21 11.64 12.34
C GLU A 20 -5.67 11.23 12.13
N SER A 21 -6.70 12.01 12.49
CA SER A 21 -8.11 11.78 12.12
C SER A 21 -8.56 12.68 10.95
N ASP A 22 -7.91 13.82 10.79
CA ASP A 22 -8.41 14.92 9.94
C ASP A 22 -8.13 14.69 8.46
N ASN A 23 -7.02 14.03 8.11
CA ASN A 23 -6.83 13.49 6.77
C ASN A 23 -7.80 12.31 6.45
N ARG A 24 -8.98 12.63 5.93
CA ARG A 24 -10.01 11.65 5.53
C ARG A 24 -9.58 10.65 4.45
N PHE A 25 -8.42 10.85 3.82
CA PHE A 25 -7.94 10.02 2.71
C PHE A 25 -6.76 9.12 3.08
N ARG A 26 -6.40 8.99 4.37
CA ARG A 26 -5.34 8.06 4.80
C ARG A 26 -5.57 6.64 4.22
N PRO A 27 -4.52 5.94 3.74
CA PRO A 27 -3.10 6.31 3.83
C PRO A 27 -2.61 7.30 2.76
N PHE A 28 -3.49 7.79 1.89
CA PHE A 28 -3.14 8.72 0.82
C PHE A 28 -2.97 10.16 1.31
N CYS A 29 -2.17 10.95 0.59
CA CYS A 29 -1.97 12.36 0.92
C CYS A 29 -3.11 13.28 0.45
N SER A 30 -4.00 12.78 -0.42
CA SER A 30 -5.12 13.53 -0.98
C SER A 30 -6.14 12.61 -1.64
N GLU A 31 -7.33 13.13 -1.90
CA GLU A 31 -8.38 12.47 -2.68
C GLU A 31 -7.89 12.02 -4.07
N ARG A 32 -7.14 12.89 -4.76
CA ARG A 32 -6.54 12.56 -6.06
C ARG A 32 -5.70 11.29 -6.00
N CYS A 33 -4.87 11.13 -4.97
CA CYS A 33 -4.03 9.94 -4.84
C CYS A 33 -4.86 8.67 -4.57
N LYS A 34 -5.94 8.79 -3.77
CA LYS A 34 -6.89 7.68 -3.55
C LYS A 34 -7.58 7.26 -4.85
N ILE A 35 -8.05 8.22 -5.65
CA ILE A 35 -8.75 7.92 -6.91
C ILE A 35 -7.79 7.31 -7.94
N ASN A 36 -6.58 7.84 -8.06
CA ASN A 36 -5.59 7.31 -8.99
C ASN A 36 -5.19 5.85 -8.66
N ASP A 37 -5.01 5.54 -7.37
CA ASP A 37 -4.75 4.16 -6.93
C ASP A 37 -5.92 3.24 -7.34
N LEU A 38 -7.15 3.66 -7.11
CA LEU A 38 -8.35 2.93 -7.54
C LEU A 38 -8.40 2.74 -9.06
N SER A 39 -8.01 3.73 -9.85
CA SER A 39 -7.92 3.60 -11.31
C SER A 39 -6.87 2.57 -11.74
N GLN A 40 -5.70 2.50 -11.08
CA GLN A 40 -4.69 1.49 -11.37
C GLN A 40 -5.18 0.08 -11.04
N TRP A 41 -5.94 -0.08 -9.96
CA TRP A 41 -6.64 -1.33 -9.66
C TRP A 41 -7.62 -1.70 -10.77
N ALA A 42 -8.48 -0.75 -11.17
CA ALA A 42 -9.49 -0.98 -12.22
C ALA A 42 -8.88 -1.30 -13.59
N GLN A 43 -7.69 -0.78 -13.87
CA GLN A 43 -6.92 -1.04 -15.10
C GLN A 43 -6.02 -2.27 -14.97
N GLU A 44 -6.07 -3.00 -13.86
CA GLU A 44 -5.17 -4.10 -13.56
C GLU A 44 -3.68 -3.75 -13.76
N SER A 45 -3.28 -2.52 -13.41
CA SER A 45 -1.89 -2.08 -13.58
C SER A 45 -0.94 -2.68 -12.54
N TYR A 46 -1.46 -3.16 -11.41
CA TYR A 46 -0.68 -3.85 -10.39
C TYR A 46 -0.37 -5.29 -10.83
N ARG A 47 0.91 -5.66 -10.73
CA ARG A 47 1.44 -6.98 -11.11
C ARG A 47 2.45 -7.44 -10.08
N ILE A 48 2.38 -8.71 -9.69
CA ILE A 48 3.44 -9.38 -8.93
C ILE A 48 4.34 -10.04 -9.98
N PRO A 49 5.65 -9.72 -10.03
CA PRO A 49 6.56 -10.39 -10.93
C PRO A 49 6.66 -11.88 -10.57
N GLU A 50 6.75 -12.73 -11.57
CA GLU A 50 7.01 -14.15 -11.36
C GLU A 50 8.41 -14.34 -10.75
N SER A 51 8.51 -15.17 -9.71
CA SER A 51 9.79 -15.55 -9.15
C SER A 51 10.49 -16.51 -10.08
N THR A 52 11.75 -16.25 -10.43
CA THR A 52 12.59 -17.20 -11.18
C THR A 52 13.12 -18.34 -10.29
N GLU A 53 12.78 -18.34 -9.00
CA GLU A 53 13.17 -19.41 -8.09
C GLU A 53 12.32 -20.68 -8.38
N PRO A 54 12.94 -21.87 -8.39
CA PRO A 54 12.18 -23.12 -8.54
C PRO A 54 11.13 -23.22 -7.45
N GLU A 55 9.92 -23.65 -7.83
CA GLU A 55 8.78 -23.77 -6.91
C GLU A 55 9.19 -24.58 -5.66
N LYS A 56 9.10 -23.95 -4.49
CA LYS A 56 9.23 -24.65 -3.22
C LYS A 56 7.96 -25.49 -3.04
N LYS A 57 8.05 -26.77 -3.39
CA LYS A 57 7.02 -27.76 -3.08
C LYS A 57 6.85 -27.78 -1.57
N TRP A 58 5.68 -27.36 -1.09
CA TRP A 58 5.33 -27.49 0.31
C TRP A 58 5.30 -28.99 0.64
N GLU A 59 6.24 -29.45 1.46
CA GLU A 59 6.20 -30.81 1.99
C GLU A 59 5.07 -30.88 3.01
N GLU A 60 3.95 -31.47 2.59
CA GLU A 60 2.90 -31.92 3.48
C GLU A 60 3.49 -33.07 4.31
N LYS A 61 3.85 -32.76 5.57
CA LYS A 61 4.20 -33.78 6.56
C LYS A 61 2.89 -34.30 7.15
N ASP A 62 2.53 -35.52 6.77
CA ASP A 62 1.55 -36.36 7.46
C ASP A 62 1.89 -36.54 8.95
#